data_AF-A0AA41XPD5-F1
#
_entry.id   AF-A0AA41XPD5-F1
#
_cell.length_a   1.000
_cell.length_b   1.000
_cell.length_c   1.000
_cell.angle_alpha   90.00
_cell.angle_beta   90.00
_cell.angle_gamma   90.00
#
_symmetry.space_group_name_H-M   'P 1'
#
loop_
_entity.id
_entity.type
_entity.pdbx_description
1 polymer ?
#
loop_
_entity_poly.entity_id
_entity_poly.type
_entity_poly.pdbx_seq_one_letter_code
_entity_poly.pdbx_strand_id
1 'polypeptide(L)'
;MGQPAIDDDFVFLLTSVDRSEVVGNPTNPCGPTTAKSVFVNARLTVTNTGAEPRVFSAADQKLMVDGVAFKVANGAALSGAATSQVTVVPGARLSVVLSFEVPAETPAWGALELHASSTSPGVGVAFPSPHQSESSFARDGAWSALGRAFPGVTASSRTGFAD
;
A
#
# COMPACT_ATOMS: atom_id res chain seq x y z
N MET A 1 -1.64 6.98 3.13
CA MET A 1 -0.98 6.48 4.36
C MET A 1 -2.06 5.86 5.24
N GLY A 2 -1.72 4.82 6.01
CA GLY A 2 -2.69 3.90 6.61
C GLY A 2 -3.20 4.28 8.00
N GLN A 3 -4.21 3.53 8.46
CA GLN A 3 -4.67 3.51 9.85
C GLN A 3 -3.73 2.66 10.72
N PRO A 4 -3.72 2.84 12.05
CA PRO A 4 -3.08 1.90 12.96
C PRO A 4 -3.74 0.52 12.87
N ALA A 5 -2.94 -0.52 12.70
CA ALA A 5 -3.35 -1.92 12.72
C ALA A 5 -2.73 -2.59 13.95
N ILE A 6 -3.48 -3.45 14.62
CA ILE A 6 -3.09 -4.05 15.92
C ILE A 6 -3.11 -5.56 15.78
N ASP A 7 -2.02 -6.20 16.22
CA ASP A 7 -1.92 -7.65 16.40
C ASP A 7 -1.17 -7.87 17.72
N ASP A 8 -1.78 -8.60 18.65
CA ASP A 8 -1.38 -8.69 20.07
C ASP A 8 -0.93 -7.33 20.67
N ASP A 9 0.31 -7.27 21.17
CA ASP A 9 0.93 -6.10 21.81
C ASP A 9 1.60 -5.14 20.80
N PHE A 10 1.60 -5.45 19.50
CA PHE A 10 2.22 -4.59 18.49
C PHE A 10 1.19 -3.76 17.71
N VAL A 11 1.43 -2.45 17.67
CA VAL A 11 0.70 -1.51 16.81
C VAL A 11 1.57 -1.15 15.61
N PHE A 12 1.04 -1.42 14.42
CA PHE A 12 1.66 -1.15 13.13
C PHE A 12 1.02 0.06 12.46
N LEU A 13 1.84 0.95 11.90
CA LEU A 13 1.38 2.09 11.11
C LEU A 13 2.08 2.09 9.74
N LEU A 14 1.33 1.80 8.68
CA LEU A 14 1.84 1.83 7.31
C LEU A 14 1.97 3.28 6.83
N THR A 15 3.19 3.78 6.83
CA THR A 15 3.50 5.15 6.41
C THR A 15 3.53 5.26 4.89
N SER A 16 4.34 4.46 4.19
CA SER A 16 4.42 4.49 2.73
C SER A 16 4.62 3.10 2.13
N VAL A 17 4.17 2.94 0.88
CA VAL A 17 4.57 1.84 0.00
C VAL A 17 5.14 2.48 -1.25
N ASP A 18 6.34 2.08 -1.66
CA ASP A 18 6.92 2.45 -2.96
C ASP A 18 7.39 1.22 -3.74
N ARG A 19 7.79 1.45 -4.99
CA ARG A 19 8.31 0.43 -5.90
C ARG A 19 9.67 0.87 -6.43
N SER A 20 10.61 -0.07 -6.48
CA SER A 20 11.94 0.13 -7.06
C SER A 20 12.29 -1.06 -7.96
N GLU A 21 12.76 -0.79 -9.17
CA GLU A 21 13.06 -1.81 -10.17
C GLU A 21 14.29 -2.66 -9.79
N VAL A 22 14.24 -3.96 -10.09
CA VAL A 22 15.44 -4.80 -10.18
C VAL A 22 15.85 -4.85 -11.64
N VAL A 23 16.93 -4.14 -11.99
CA VAL A 23 17.47 -4.17 -13.35
C VAL A 23 17.99 -5.59 -13.64
N GLY A 24 17.33 -6.29 -14.57
CA GLY A 24 17.82 -7.58 -15.05
C GLY A 24 19.20 -7.43 -15.67
N ASN A 25 20.08 -8.41 -15.45
CA ASN A 25 21.51 -8.33 -15.78
C ASN A 25 21.77 -7.71 -17.18
N PRO A 26 22.39 -6.51 -17.28
CA PRO A 26 22.59 -5.81 -18.54
C PRO A 26 23.60 -6.49 -19.47
N THR A 27 24.36 -7.50 -19.00
CA THR A 27 25.26 -8.31 -19.84
C THR A 27 24.56 -9.45 -20.59
N ASN A 28 23.24 -9.60 -20.45
CA ASN A 28 22.49 -10.64 -21.16
C ASN A 28 22.33 -10.25 -22.66
N PRO A 29 22.86 -11.03 -23.63
CA PRO A 29 22.92 -10.62 -25.05
C PRO A 29 21.57 -10.59 -25.78
N CYS A 30 20.45 -10.77 -25.09
CA CYS A 30 19.09 -10.80 -25.64
C CYS A 30 18.33 -9.48 -25.42
N GLY A 31 18.91 -8.36 -25.88
CA GLY A 31 18.22 -7.05 -25.95
C GLY A 31 17.93 -6.37 -24.60
N PRO A 32 17.22 -5.23 -24.60
CA PRO A 32 16.85 -4.52 -23.38
C PRO A 32 15.95 -5.41 -22.53
N THR A 33 16.48 -5.89 -21.41
CA THR A 33 15.75 -6.75 -20.49
C THR A 33 14.78 -5.90 -19.68
N THR A 34 13.48 -6.03 -19.95
CA THR A 34 12.41 -5.61 -19.06
C THR A 34 12.71 -6.13 -17.65
N ALA A 35 12.55 -5.28 -16.62
CA ALA A 35 12.74 -5.70 -15.23
C ALA A 35 11.88 -6.94 -14.96
N LYS A 36 12.52 -8.06 -14.59
CA LYS A 36 11.80 -9.33 -14.36
C LYS A 36 11.13 -9.37 -12.99
N SER A 37 11.69 -8.63 -12.04
CA SER A 37 11.16 -8.41 -10.71
C SER A 37 11.27 -6.93 -10.32
N VAL A 38 10.44 -6.55 -9.36
CA VAL A 38 10.47 -5.24 -8.69
C VAL A 38 10.43 -5.48 -7.19
N PHE A 39 11.05 -4.59 -6.42
CA PHE A 39 10.82 -4.54 -4.98
C PHE A 39 9.61 -3.67 -4.67
N VAL A 40 8.70 -4.17 -3.84
CA VAL A 40 7.69 -3.39 -3.14
C VAL A 40 8.25 -3.08 -1.74
N ASN A 41 8.46 -1.81 -1.42
CA ASN A 41 9.03 -1.38 -0.14
C ASN A 41 7.95 -0.76 0.75
N ALA A 42 7.56 -1.46 1.81
CA ALA A 42 6.62 -0.97 2.81
C ALA A 42 7.37 -0.36 4.01
N ARG A 43 7.22 0.95 4.23
CA ARG A 43 7.74 1.64 5.42
C ARG A 43 6.70 1.64 6.53
N LEU A 44 7.03 1.04 7.66
CA LEU A 44 6.16 0.92 8.82
C LEU A 44 6.79 1.60 10.06
N THR A 45 5.94 2.13 10.93
CA THR A 45 6.29 2.34 12.33
C THR A 45 5.65 1.22 13.15
N VAL A 46 6.44 0.52 13.94
CA VAL A 46 6.02 -0.56 14.85
C VAL A 46 6.17 -0.05 16.28
N THR A 47 5.14 -0.19 17.11
CA THR A 47 5.17 0.22 18.53
C THR A 47 4.83 -0.96 19.42
N ASN A 48 5.67 -1.28 20.39
CA ASN A 48 5.31 -2.25 21.44
C ASN A 48 4.45 -1.55 22.48
N THR A 49 3.19 -1.96 22.60
CA THR A 49 2.21 -1.47 23.59
C THR A 49 1.99 -2.43 24.75
N GLY A 50 2.64 -3.60 24.73
CA GLY A 50 2.63 -4.56 25.82
C GLY A 50 3.50 -4.15 27.01
N ALA A 51 3.40 -4.91 28.10
CA ALA A 51 4.15 -4.69 29.33
C ALA A 51 5.60 -5.23 29.30
N GLU A 52 5.92 -6.12 28.36
CA GLU A 52 7.21 -6.83 28.29
C GLU A 52 7.96 -6.57 26.96
N PRO A 53 9.30 -6.69 26.92
CA PRO A 53 10.06 -6.65 25.68
C PRO A 53 9.65 -7.78 24.73
N ARG A 54 9.38 -7.45 23.45
CA ARG A 54 9.01 -8.42 22.41
C ARG A 54 9.95 -8.36 21.22
N VAL A 55 10.21 -9.49 20.57
CA VAL A 55 10.99 -9.55 19.34
C VAL A 55 10.07 -9.33 18.15
N PHE A 56 10.28 -8.25 17.40
CA PHE A 56 9.71 -8.09 16.07
C PHE A 56 10.57 -8.85 15.05
N SER A 57 9.97 -9.69 14.20
CA SER A 57 10.67 -10.33 13.08
C SER A 57 10.11 -9.92 11.72
N ALA A 58 11.00 -9.52 10.82
CA ALA A 58 10.65 -9.28 9.42
C ALA A 58 10.22 -10.56 8.68
N ALA A 59 10.67 -11.74 9.12
CA ALA A 59 10.40 -13.01 8.45
C ALA A 59 8.95 -13.49 8.59
N ASP A 60 8.24 -13.05 9.63
CA ASP A 60 6.83 -13.41 9.88
C ASP A 60 5.87 -12.58 9.00
N GLN A 61 6.33 -11.47 8.43
CA GLN A 61 5.52 -10.52 7.68
C GLN A 61 5.33 -10.95 6.22
N LYS A 62 4.14 -10.72 5.65
CA LYS A 62 3.82 -11.12 4.27
C LYS A 62 3.19 -9.98 3.48
N LEU A 63 3.39 -10.00 2.17
CA LEU A 63 2.64 -9.21 1.21
C LEU A 63 1.64 -10.12 0.48
N MET A 64 0.36 -9.78 0.55
CA MET A 64 -0.74 -10.50 -0.07
C MET A 64 -1.25 -9.72 -1.30
N VAL A 65 -1.19 -10.32 -2.49
CA VAL A 65 -1.74 -9.76 -3.73
C VAL A 65 -2.45 -10.88 -4.50
N ASP A 66 -3.70 -10.68 -4.90
CA ASP A 66 -4.53 -11.69 -5.60
C ASP A 66 -4.53 -13.09 -4.93
N GLY A 67 -4.41 -13.15 -3.60
CA GLY A 67 -4.32 -14.40 -2.83
C GLY A 67 -2.94 -15.06 -2.82
N VAL A 68 -1.94 -14.49 -3.50
CA VAL A 68 -0.54 -14.92 -3.47
C VAL A 68 0.19 -14.24 -2.31
N ALA A 69 0.91 -15.04 -1.52
CA ALA A 69 1.73 -14.56 -0.40
C ALA A 69 3.21 -14.44 -0.80
N PHE A 70 3.74 -13.22 -0.78
CA PHE A 70 5.15 -12.91 -0.97
C PHE A 70 5.83 -12.71 0.39
N LYS A 71 7.02 -13.29 0.56
CA LYS A 71 7.85 -13.14 1.76
C LYS A 71 8.75 -11.92 1.66
N VAL A 72 9.15 -11.36 2.79
CA VAL A 72 10.18 -10.31 2.84
C VAL A 72 11.48 -10.85 2.23
N ALA A 73 12.07 -10.07 1.33
CA ALA A 73 13.31 -10.40 0.65
C ALA A 73 14.50 -10.39 1.63
N ASN A 74 15.43 -11.31 1.41
CA ASN A 74 16.56 -11.51 2.32
C ASN A 74 17.50 -10.29 2.28
N GLY A 75 17.77 -9.68 3.43
CA GLY A 75 18.55 -8.43 3.53
C GLY A 75 17.70 -7.15 3.69
N ALA A 76 16.38 -7.25 3.82
CA ALA A 76 15.54 -6.10 4.19
C ALA A 76 16.01 -5.45 5.50
N ALA A 77 16.44 -4.19 5.43
CA ALA A 77 17.01 -3.48 6.57
C ALA A 77 15.92 -2.97 7.53
N LEU A 78 15.78 -3.64 8.68
CA LEU A 78 15.24 -2.99 9.87
C LEU A 78 16.13 -1.76 10.15
N SER A 79 15.56 -0.56 10.25
CA SER A 79 16.35 0.66 10.07
C SER A 79 17.45 0.79 11.13
N GLY A 80 18.71 0.66 10.69
CA GLY A 80 19.91 0.72 11.54
C GLY A 80 20.42 -0.63 12.07
N ALA A 81 19.64 -1.72 11.97
CA ALA A 81 20.05 -3.05 12.37
C ALA A 81 20.14 -3.98 11.15
N ALA A 82 21.33 -4.50 10.86
CA ALA A 82 21.56 -5.50 9.81
C ALA A 82 21.06 -6.91 10.24
N THR A 83 19.84 -6.97 10.80
CA THR A 83 19.22 -8.15 11.40
C THR A 83 17.76 -8.24 10.95
N SER A 84 17.25 -9.46 10.80
CA SER A 84 15.82 -9.71 10.49
C SER A 84 14.93 -9.75 11.74
N GLN A 85 15.51 -9.48 12.92
CA GLN A 85 14.87 -9.48 14.22
C GLN A 85 15.41 -8.33 15.09
N VAL A 86 14.52 -7.65 15.81
CA VAL A 86 14.87 -6.59 16.78
C VAL A 86 13.98 -6.73 18.01
N THR A 87 14.57 -6.70 19.20
CA THR A 87 13.83 -6.58 20.46
C THR A 87 13.33 -5.16 20.65
N VAL A 88 12.02 -5.00 20.75
CA VAL A 88 11.33 -3.73 21.00
C VAL A 88 10.86 -3.73 22.46
N VAL A 89 11.43 -2.86 23.29
CA VAL A 89 11.03 -2.70 24.70
C VAL A 89 9.65 -1.99 24.81
N PRO A 90 8.92 -2.15 25.93
CA PRO A 90 7.64 -1.49 26.15
C PRO A 90 7.65 0.01 25.85
N GLY A 91 6.65 0.48 25.10
CA GLY A 91 6.50 1.88 24.68
C GLY A 91 7.47 2.35 23.58
N ALA A 92 8.49 1.56 23.23
CA ALA A 92 9.43 1.93 22.17
C ALA A 92 8.80 1.81 20.78
N ARG A 93 9.36 2.60 19.85
CA ARG A 93 8.95 2.64 18.45
C ARG A 93 10.13 2.28 17.55
N LEU A 94 9.87 1.46 16.55
CA LEU A 94 10.83 1.03 15.55
C LEU A 94 10.33 1.45 14.16
N SER A 95 11.19 2.11 13.37
CA SER A 95 10.95 2.32 11.94
C SER A 95 11.54 1.15 11.17
N VAL A 96 10.76 0.55 10.28
CA VAL A 96 11.19 -0.61 9.46
C VAL A 96 10.83 -0.41 8.01
N VAL A 97 11.64 -0.99 7.12
CA VAL A 97 11.32 -1.13 5.70
C VAL A 97 11.26 -2.61 5.38
N LEU A 98 10.07 -3.09 5.00
CA LEU A 98 9.86 -4.45 4.53
C LEU A 98 9.89 -4.42 2.99
N SER A 99 10.93 -5.00 2.40
CA SER A 99 11.07 -5.11 0.95
C SER A 99 10.61 -6.49 0.49
N PHE A 100 9.72 -6.56 -0.49
CA PHE A 100 9.22 -7.81 -1.08
C PHE A 100 9.61 -7.86 -2.55
N GLU A 101 10.32 -8.91 -2.98
CA GLU A 101 10.58 -9.13 -4.40
C GLU A 101 9.36 -9.79 -5.04
N VAL A 102 8.80 -9.15 -6.07
CA VAL A 102 7.60 -9.60 -6.78
C VAL A 102 7.82 -9.53 -8.30
N PRO A 103 7.13 -10.34 -9.13
CA PRO A 103 7.12 -10.17 -10.58
C PRO A 103 6.75 -8.74 -10.97
N ALA A 104 7.36 -8.18 -12.01
CA ALA A 104 7.10 -6.78 -12.41
C ALA A 104 5.64 -6.49 -12.78
N GLU A 105 4.91 -7.51 -13.24
CA GLU A 105 3.48 -7.47 -13.55
C GLU A 105 2.55 -7.55 -12.32
N THR A 106 3.09 -7.65 -11.10
CA THR A 106 2.30 -7.68 -9.86
C THR A 106 1.53 -6.36 -9.67
N PRO A 107 0.21 -6.38 -9.43
CA PRO A 107 -0.59 -5.17 -9.26
C PRO A 107 -0.09 -4.21 -8.17
N ALA A 108 -0.27 -2.90 -8.37
CA ALA A 108 0.18 -1.85 -7.45
C ALA A 108 -0.63 -1.74 -6.13
N TRP A 109 -1.54 -2.68 -5.91
CA TRP A 109 -2.42 -2.80 -4.75
C TRP A 109 -2.25 -4.17 -4.10
N GLY A 110 -2.70 -4.30 -2.86
CA GLY A 110 -2.59 -5.54 -2.08
C GLY A 110 -2.87 -5.28 -0.60
N ALA A 111 -2.44 -6.20 0.26
CA ALA A 111 -2.43 -6.02 1.69
C ALA A 111 -1.12 -6.52 2.30
N LEU A 112 -0.64 -5.86 3.35
CA LEU A 112 0.36 -6.44 4.23
C LEU A 112 -0.34 -7.30 5.28
N GLU A 113 0.11 -8.52 5.47
CA GLU A 113 -0.27 -9.38 6.59
C GLU A 113 0.84 -9.26 7.63
N LEU A 114 0.54 -8.51 8.71
CA LEU A 114 1.52 -8.11 9.71
C LEU A 114 1.33 -8.92 10.99
N HIS A 115 2.43 -9.47 11.51
CA HIS A 115 2.42 -10.39 12.65
C HIS A 115 3.26 -9.85 13.81
N ALA A 116 2.70 -9.91 15.01
CA ALA A 116 3.38 -9.69 16.27
C ALA A 116 4.26 -10.88 16.71
N SER A 117 3.95 -12.08 16.23
CA SER A 117 4.76 -13.29 16.39
C SER A 117 4.43 -14.34 15.33
N SER A 118 5.29 -15.34 15.14
CA SER A 118 5.04 -16.46 14.22
C SER A 118 3.80 -17.32 14.55
N THR A 119 3.18 -17.13 15.72
CA THR A 119 1.94 -17.80 16.15
C THR A 119 0.73 -16.87 16.26
N SER A 120 0.87 -15.56 16.03
CA SER A 120 -0.26 -14.64 16.06
C SER A 120 -1.12 -14.79 14.80
N PRO A 121 -2.43 -14.49 14.86
CA PRO A 121 -3.30 -14.56 13.68
C PRO A 121 -2.89 -13.54 12.60
N GLY A 122 -2.28 -12.42 12.99
CA GLY A 122 -1.86 -11.36 12.11
C GLY A 122 -2.98 -10.37 11.77
N VAL A 123 -2.60 -9.21 11.26
CA VAL A 123 -3.51 -8.13 10.88
C VAL A 123 -3.26 -7.65 9.45
N GLY A 124 -4.34 -7.54 8.67
CA GLY A 124 -4.30 -7.10 7.27
C GLY A 124 -4.33 -5.58 7.12
N VAL A 125 -3.40 -5.02 6.33
CA VAL A 125 -3.32 -3.59 6.01
C VAL A 125 -3.32 -3.37 4.50
N ALA A 126 -4.47 -3.01 3.95
CA ALA A 126 -4.66 -2.79 2.52
C ALA A 126 -3.97 -1.52 1.99
N PHE A 127 -3.51 -1.57 0.74
CA PHE A 127 -2.96 -0.43 -0.02
C PHE A 127 -3.29 -0.57 -1.52
N PRO A 128 -3.28 0.51 -2.33
CA PRO A 128 -2.99 1.90 -1.98
C PRO A 128 -4.05 2.46 -1.03
N SER A 129 -3.68 3.48 -0.25
CA SER A 129 -4.70 4.20 0.54
C SER A 129 -5.73 4.83 -0.42
N PRO A 130 -7.03 4.80 -0.11
CA PRO A 130 -8.12 5.09 -1.06
C PRO A 130 -8.30 6.58 -1.40
N HIS A 131 -7.23 7.26 -1.83
CA HIS A 131 -7.21 8.70 -2.13
C HIS A 131 -6.26 9.12 -3.27
N GLN A 132 -5.70 8.19 -4.05
CA GLN A 132 -4.73 8.48 -5.13
C GLN A 132 -4.99 7.69 -6.43
N SER A 133 -6.25 7.61 -6.87
CA SER A 133 -6.59 7.04 -8.19
C SER A 133 -7.69 7.77 -8.97
N GLU A 134 -8.24 8.87 -8.44
CA GLU A 134 -9.29 9.67 -9.07
C GLU A 134 -8.86 11.15 -9.17
N SER A 135 -7.96 11.50 -10.10
CA SER A 135 -7.62 12.91 -10.38
C SER A 135 -6.98 13.22 -11.74
N SER A 136 -6.38 12.26 -12.46
CA SER A 136 -5.60 12.55 -13.68
C SER A 136 -6.30 12.25 -15.02
N PHE A 137 -7.45 11.58 -15.05
CA PHE A 137 -8.10 11.17 -16.31
C PHE A 137 -9.30 12.05 -16.74
N ALA A 138 -9.54 13.18 -16.07
CA ALA A 138 -10.68 14.06 -16.35
C ALA A 138 -10.30 15.55 -16.35
N ARG A 139 -9.19 15.90 -17.04
CA ARG A 139 -8.79 17.29 -17.27
C ARG A 139 -7.80 17.48 -18.41
N ASP A 140 -8.15 17.02 -19.61
CA ASP A 140 -7.64 17.60 -20.87
C ASP A 140 -8.68 17.43 -21.98
N GLY A 141 -9.23 18.55 -22.44
CA GLY A 141 -10.42 18.59 -23.30
C GLY A 141 -10.95 20.01 -23.48
N ALA A 142 -10.06 20.96 -23.74
CA ALA A 142 -10.42 22.37 -23.88
C ALA A 142 -10.91 22.69 -25.29
N TRP A 143 -12.10 23.32 -25.40
CA TRP A 143 -12.39 24.34 -26.43
C TRP A 143 -13.38 25.37 -25.88
N SER A 144 -13.09 26.65 -26.09
CA SER A 144 -13.87 27.78 -25.58
C SER A 144 -15.00 28.18 -26.54
N ALA A 145 -16.19 28.51 -26.01
CA ALA A 145 -17.15 29.35 -26.72
C ALA A 145 -18.06 30.15 -25.78
N LEU A 146 -18.19 31.43 -26.12
CA LEU A 146 -19.02 32.46 -25.50
C LEU A 146 -20.51 32.09 -25.32
N GLY A 147 -21.05 32.41 -24.15
CA GLY A 147 -22.21 33.30 -24.11
C GLY A 147 -23.58 32.76 -23.69
N ARG A 148 -24.23 33.59 -22.85
CA ARG A 148 -25.68 33.74 -22.60
C ARG A 148 -26.35 32.75 -21.65
N ALA A 149 -27.13 33.36 -20.76
CA ALA A 149 -28.09 32.73 -19.88
C ALA A 149 -29.25 32.10 -20.66
N PHE A 150 -29.89 31.10 -20.06
CA PHE A 150 -31.21 30.63 -20.44
C PHE A 150 -32.22 30.90 -19.31
N PRO A 151 -33.20 31.80 -19.51
CA PRO A 151 -34.46 31.75 -18.76
C PRO A 151 -35.26 30.52 -19.24
N GLY A 152 -36.21 30.05 -18.42
CA GLY A 152 -37.05 28.90 -18.76
C GLY A 152 -38.26 29.24 -19.68
N VAL A 153 -39.23 28.32 -19.69
CA VAL A 153 -40.58 28.43 -20.32
C VAL A 153 -40.52 28.19 -21.86
N THR A 154 -41.35 27.37 -22.55
CA THR A 154 -42.64 26.67 -22.29
C THR A 154 -42.70 25.36 -23.12
N ALA A 155 -43.47 24.30 -22.77
CA ALA A 155 -44.84 23.95 -23.24
C ALA A 155 -44.91 22.41 -23.31
N SER A 156 -46.01 21.63 -23.30
CA SER A 156 -47.49 21.76 -23.18
C SER A 156 -48.00 20.31 -22.91
N SER A 157 -49.20 19.95 -22.43
CA SER A 157 -50.41 20.66 -21.94
C SER A 157 -51.46 19.64 -21.44
N ARG A 158 -52.41 20.04 -20.55
CA ARG A 158 -53.74 19.41 -20.25
C ARG A 158 -53.70 18.02 -19.53
N THR A 159 -54.59 17.57 -18.61
CA THR A 159 -55.85 18.02 -17.92
C THR A 159 -56.01 17.14 -16.63
N GLY A 160 -56.75 17.41 -15.54
CA GLY A 160 -57.52 18.55 -15.01
C GLY A 160 -58.86 18.14 -14.33
N PHE A 161 -59.18 18.67 -13.12
CA PHE A 161 -60.36 18.40 -12.24
C PHE A 161 -60.46 17.00 -11.59
N ALA A 162 -61.08 16.75 -10.41
CA ALA A 162 -61.74 17.55 -9.36
C ALA A 162 -61.37 16.94 -7.97
N ASP A 163 -61.77 17.40 -6.78
CA ASP A 163 -62.74 18.40 -6.29
C ASP A 163 -62.14 19.10 -5.04
#